data_AF-A0A0B7IEY0-F1
#
_entry.id   AF-A0A0B7IEY0-F1
#
_cell.length_a   1.000
_cell.length_b   1.000
_cell.length_c   1.000
_cell.angle_alpha   90.00
_cell.angle_beta   90.00
_cell.angle_gamma   90.00
#
_symmetry.space_group_name_H-M   'P 1'
#
loop_
_entity.id
_entity.type
_entity.pdbx_description
1 polymer ?
#
loop_
_entity_poly.entity_id
_entity_poly.type
_entity_poly.pdbx_seq_one_letter_code
_entity_poly.pdbx_strand_id
1 'polypeptide(L)' 'MLKKLVKSLAFRTGQNLTDEEQETLINRLFASSESLVSPFGKRIYTTLTSNDLDKYF' A
#
# COMPACT_ATOMS: atom_id res chain seq x y z
N MET A 1 -1.79 -9.49 18.95
CA MET A 1 -0.97 -10.44 18.17
C MET A 1 -0.94 -10.12 16.68
N LEU A 2 -2.10 -9.85 16.04
CA LEU A 2 -2.19 -9.53 14.60
C LEU A 2 -1.22 -8.43 14.13
N LYS A 3 -1.10 -7.31 14.87
CA LYS A 3 -0.22 -6.19 14.50
C LYS A 3 1.27 -6.59 14.38
N LYS A 4 1.76 -7.51 15.23
CA LYS A 4 3.15 -7.97 15.19
C LYS A 4 3.41 -8.86 13.96
N LEU A 5 2.46 -9.75 13.66
CA LEU A 5 2.52 -10.64 12.50
C LEU A 5 2.45 -9.87 11.18
N VAL A 6 1.55 -8.89 11.08
CA VAL A 6 1.46 -8.02 9.90
C VAL A 6 2.78 -7.28 9.66
N LYS A 7 3.46 -6.83 10.73
CA LYS A 7 4.75 -6.15 10.60
C LYS A 7 5.89 -7.07 10.12
N SER A 8 5.85 -8.37 10.44
CA SER A 8 6.87 -9.33 9.97
C SER A 8 6.64 -9.80 8.54
N LEU A 9 5.40 -9.76 8.05
CA LEU A 9 5.02 -10.22 6.71
C LEU A 9 4.86 -9.09 5.69
N ALA A 10 4.85 -7.83 6.14
CA ALA A 10 4.73 -6.67 5.25
C ALA A 10 6.06 -6.37 4.54
N PHE A 11 5.94 -5.90 3.29
CA PHE A 11 7.04 -5.24 2.59
C PHE A 11 7.54 -4.04 3.40
N ARG A 12 8.85 -3.82 3.37
CA ARG A 12 9.50 -2.74 4.12
C ARG A 12 9.82 -1.58 3.19
N THR A 13 9.76 -0.36 3.74
CA THR A 13 10.24 0.83 3.04
C THR A 13 11.71 0.63 2.62
N GLY A 14 12.02 0.95 1.36
CA GLY A 14 13.37 0.78 0.79
C GLY A 14 13.67 -0.62 0.25
N GLN A 15 12.74 -1.56 0.35
CA GLN A 15 12.85 -2.84 -0.36
C GLN A 15 12.50 -2.65 -1.84
N ASN A 16 13.36 -3.14 -2.74
CA ASN A 16 13.03 -3.24 -4.15
C ASN A 16 12.01 -4.36 -4.37
N LEU A 17 11.00 -4.10 -5.19
CA LEU A 17 9.97 -5.06 -5.56
C LEU A 17 10.07 -5.35 -7.05
N THR A 18 9.93 -6.62 -7.44
CA THR A 18 9.77 -6.98 -8.87
C THR A 18 8.40 -6.52 -9.38
N ASP A 19 8.24 -6.48 -10.70
CA ASP A 19 6.96 -6.12 -11.31
C ASP A 19 5.84 -7.09 -10.88
N GLU A 20 6.13 -8.40 -10.77
CA GLU A 20 5.14 -9.37 -10.30
C GLU A 20 4.75 -9.17 -8.83
N GLU A 21 5.72 -8.80 -7.97
CA GLU A 21 5.46 -8.51 -6.56
C GLU A 21 4.57 -7.27 -6.39
N GLN A 22 4.81 -6.24 -7.21
CA GLN A 22 4.01 -5.02 -7.23
C GLN A 22 2.57 -5.31 -7.69
N GLU A 23 2.41 -6.06 -8.78
CA GLU A 23 1.08 -6.43 -9.29
C GLU A 23 0.30 -7.26 -8.27
N THR A 24 0.96 -8.26 -7.66
CA THR A 24 0.36 -9.09 -6.60
C THR A 24 -0.08 -8.24 -5.41
N LEU A 25 0.70 -7.23 -5.02
CA LEU A 25 0.34 -6.32 -3.94
C LEU A 25 -0.93 -5.51 -4.27
N ILE A 26 -1.01 -4.95 -5.48
CA ILE A 26 -2.17 -4.18 -5.94
C ILE A 26 -3.41 -5.07 -5.98
N ASN A 27 -3.31 -6.28 -6.55
CA ASN A 27 -4.41 -7.22 -6.63
C ASN A 27 -4.95 -7.59 -5.24
N ARG A 28 -4.05 -7.85 -4.28
CA ARG A 28 -4.44 -8.14 -2.89
C ARG A 28 -5.04 -6.94 -2.17
N LEU A 29 -4.54 -5.73 -2.46
CA LEU A 29 -5.06 -4.48 -1.89
C LEU A 29 -6.52 -4.25 -2.28
N PHE A 30 -6.84 -4.40 -3.57
CA PHE A 30 -8.18 -4.14 -4.10
C PHE A 30 -9.14 -5.33 -3.98
N ALA A 31 -8.64 -6.55 -3.72
CA ALA A 31 -9.48 -7.69 -3.35
C ALA A 31 -10.07 -7.59 -1.93
N SER A 32 -9.55 -6.69 -1.08
CA SER A 32 -10.02 -6.50 0.30
C SER A 32 -10.98 -5.30 0.39
N SER A 33 -12.27 -5.57 0.59
CA SER A 33 -13.34 -4.58 0.43
C SER A 33 -13.53 -3.57 1.58
N GLU A 34 -12.70 -3.55 2.63
CA GLU A 34 -13.14 -2.95 3.92
C GLU A 34 -12.20 -1.98 4.65
N SER A 35 -11.05 -1.57 4.11
CA SER A 35 -10.28 -0.55 4.84
C SER A 35 -9.42 0.36 3.99
N LEU A 36 -9.62 1.66 4.17
CA LEU A 36 -8.68 2.71 3.72
C LEU A 36 -7.54 2.94 4.73
N VAL A 37 -7.57 2.24 5.87
CA VAL A 37 -6.64 2.42 6.99
C VAL A 37 -5.98 1.11 7.41
N SER A 38 -4.67 1.14 7.57
CA SER A 38 -3.90 0.03 8.12
C SER A 38 -4.31 -0.25 9.58
N PRO A 39 -3.98 -1.44 10.13
CA PRO A 39 -4.12 -1.74 11.56
C PRO A 39 -3.37 -0.79 12.51
N PHE A 40 -2.59 0.15 11.96
CA PHE A 40 -1.83 1.19 12.64
C PHE A 40 -2.46 2.59 12.49
N GLY A 41 -3.63 2.70 11.87
CA GLY A 41 -4.33 3.97 11.67
C GLY A 41 -3.76 4.86 10.56
N LYS A 42 -2.79 4.35 9.78
CA LYS A 42 -2.23 5.07 8.62
C LYS A 42 -2.98 4.71 7.35
N ARG A 43 -3.17 5.68 6.45
CA ARG A 43 -3.75 5.46 5.12
C ARG A 43 -2.90 4.48 4.32
N ILE A 44 -3.54 3.55 3.60
CA ILE A 44 -2.84 2.49 2.85
C ILE A 44 -2.53 2.84 1.39
N TYR A 45 -3.33 3.72 0.78
CA TYR A 45 -3.05 4.29 -0.53
C TYR A 45 -3.66 5.70 -0.63
N THR A 46 -3.13 6.50 -1.56
CA THR A 46 -3.74 7.75 -1.97
C THR A 46 -3.87 7.75 -3.49
N THR A 47 -4.89 8.43 -3.99
CA THR A 47 -5.06 8.66 -5.43
C THR A 47 -4.45 10.01 -5.75
N LEU A 48 -3.66 10.07 -6.81
CA LEU A 48 -3.12 11.30 -7.37
C LEU A 48 -3.77 11.50 -8.74
N THR A 49 -4.33 12.69 -8.97
CA THR A 49 -4.89 13.08 -10.27
C THR A 49 -3.84 13.80 -11.11
N SER A 50 -4.07 13.95 -12.42
CA SER A 50 -3.19 14.74 -13.29
C SER A 50 -2.98 16.16 -12.75
N ASN A 51 -4.05 16.80 -12.27
CA ASN A 51 -3.98 18.13 -11.68
C ASN A 51 -3.21 18.16 -10.34
N ASP A 52 -3.09 17.04 -9.63
CA ASP A 52 -2.20 16.96 -8.46
C ASP A 52 -0.74 16.87 -8.91
N LEU A 53 -0.46 16.10 -9.98
CA LEU A 53 0.88 15.98 -10.55
C LEU A 53 1.41 17.32 -11.07
N ASP A 54 0.57 18.10 -11.75
CA ASP A 54 0.90 19.44 -12.27
C ASP A 54 1.27 20.46 -11.16
N LYS A 55 0.99 20.17 -9.89
CA LYS A 55 1.41 21.02 -8.75
C LYS A 55 2.76 20.61 -8.17
N TYR A 56 3.19 19.37 -8.41
CA TYR A 56 4.43 18.83 -7.89
C TYR A 56 5.59 18.90 -8.90
N PHE A 57 5.27 19.06 -10.18
CA PHE A 57 6.20 19.17 -11.30
C PHE A 57 5.92 20.44 -12.12
#